data_AF-A0A8J9WLW7-F1
#
_entry.id   AF-A0A8J9WLW7-F1
#
_cell.length_a   1.000
_cell.length_b   1.000
_cell.length_c   1.000
_cell.angle_alpha   90.00
_cell.angle_beta   90.00
_cell.angle_gamma   90.00
#
_symmetry.space_group_name_H-M   'P 1'
#
loop_
_entity.id
_entity.type
_entity.pdbx_description
1 polymer ?
#
loop_
_entity_poly.entity_id
_entity_poly.type
_entity_poly.pdbx_seq_one_letter_code
_entity_poly.pdbx_strand_id
1 'polypeptide(L)'
;MLQQPALNAGQKPPPAFPHLPEEIWLRIASLLPTKEWARASGACRALQQLQPEHMDIATTSTRVSSCALKWLMGRMGSANSHLYPTGTLVVPASVQHLELSDFFPKSLEALSKGTVVMGSYLMRPRFTEPLLGMWGSVEVLHFIGKRQFDLHGLPNVSTANLTALHIQDYDLCLHIPARSTLRDVVEASQRYDDICLPGATSLEQEQKLLQTNGTGSACTVTVTVPRHMVAPVFLYYELDNFYQNHRRYVNSRSDAQLRGASVSSASLHKSCDPQATLNGSAAAIIEPCGLVAWSYFNDTFQVSLNGSALVVDDAHIAWKTDIDKRFPSTPAVNFNTVPDLRGGGTISGPIKADEHFIVWMRTAALRNFRKLLGRIDADIPAGASITIDIQNRYNTYAFGGKKKVVLSTASWLGGANPFLGIAYFGVGGASLACALAFLVLTWLSPRQAGDNSQLSWNKNK
;
A
#
# COMPACT_ATOMS: atom_id res chain seq x y z
N MET A 1 22.95 -59.17 -30.96
CA MET A 1 22.70 -58.42 -32.21
C MET A 1 21.32 -57.79 -32.13
N LEU A 2 21.24 -56.47 -31.99
CA LEU A 2 20.40 -55.55 -32.75
C LEU A 2 20.58 -54.15 -32.15
N GLN A 3 20.90 -53.20 -33.02
CA GLN A 3 21.58 -51.92 -32.77
C GLN A 3 20.69 -50.85 -32.13
N GLN A 4 21.30 -49.97 -31.32
CA GLN A 4 20.80 -48.62 -31.05
C GLN A 4 20.80 -47.79 -32.36
N PRO A 5 19.80 -46.93 -32.64
CA PRO A 5 19.95 -45.93 -33.67
C PRO A 5 20.83 -44.78 -33.15
N ALA A 6 21.87 -44.48 -33.91
CA ALA A 6 22.79 -43.38 -33.70
C ALA A 6 22.08 -42.02 -33.78
N LEU A 7 22.50 -41.11 -32.89
CA LEU A 7 22.26 -39.67 -33.02
C LEU A 7 22.97 -39.16 -34.28
N ASN A 8 22.22 -38.68 -35.26
CA ASN A 8 22.80 -37.95 -36.38
C ASN A 8 23.32 -36.60 -35.88
N ALA A 9 24.65 -36.48 -35.85
CA ALA A 9 25.38 -35.24 -35.76
C ALA A 9 25.05 -34.36 -36.98
N GLY A 10 24.50 -33.15 -36.78
CA GLY A 10 24.30 -32.23 -37.89
C GLY A 10 23.22 -31.16 -37.79
N GLN A 11 22.75 -30.75 -36.61
CA GLN A 11 21.89 -29.57 -36.47
C GLN A 11 22.59 -28.48 -35.64
N LYS A 12 23.07 -27.43 -36.31
CA LYS A 12 23.49 -26.20 -35.64
C LYS A 12 22.25 -25.49 -35.04
N PRO A 13 22.35 -24.90 -33.84
CA PRO A 13 21.26 -24.13 -33.26
C PRO A 13 20.98 -22.87 -34.10
N PRO A 14 19.71 -22.47 -34.29
CA PRO A 14 19.35 -21.22 -34.96
C PRO A 14 19.76 -20.01 -34.09
N PRO A 15 20.05 -18.84 -34.70
CA PRO A 15 20.59 -17.69 -33.98
C PRO A 15 19.47 -16.96 -33.24
N ALA A 16 19.15 -17.45 -32.04
CA ALA A 16 18.35 -16.74 -31.05
C ALA A 16 18.76 -17.32 -29.68
N PHE A 17 19.04 -16.45 -28.70
CA PHE A 17 19.52 -16.74 -27.34
C PHE A 17 21.06 -16.81 -27.16
N PRO A 18 21.76 -15.66 -26.97
CA PRO A 18 23.21 -15.64 -26.77
C PRO A 18 23.70 -16.01 -25.36
N HIS A 19 22.86 -16.50 -24.43
CA HIS A 19 23.25 -16.67 -23.02
C HIS A 19 22.88 -18.00 -22.35
N LEU A 20 22.63 -19.08 -23.10
CA LEU A 20 22.47 -20.42 -22.51
C LEU A 20 23.61 -21.36 -22.91
N PRO A 21 24.36 -21.93 -21.94
CA PRO A 21 25.37 -22.95 -22.20
C PRO A 21 24.80 -24.15 -22.96
N GLU A 22 25.58 -24.67 -23.91
CA GLU A 22 25.19 -25.76 -24.82
C GLU A 22 24.67 -27.02 -24.09
N GLU A 23 25.19 -27.28 -22.89
CA GLU A 23 24.78 -28.41 -22.03
C GLU A 23 23.32 -28.32 -21.54
N ILE A 24 22.82 -27.10 -21.31
CA ILE A 24 21.44 -26.88 -20.86
C ILE A 24 20.47 -27.10 -22.02
N TRP A 25 20.87 -26.70 -23.23
CA TRP A 25 20.10 -26.94 -24.45
C TRP A 25 19.94 -28.44 -24.75
N LEU A 26 21.02 -29.20 -24.62
CA LEU A 26 21.00 -30.65 -24.83
C LEU A 26 20.13 -31.38 -23.80
N ARG A 27 20.09 -30.89 -22.55
CA ARG A 27 19.20 -31.42 -21.51
C ARG A 27 17.72 -31.08 -21.75
N ILE A 28 17.40 -29.90 -22.26
CA ILE A 28 16.01 -29.56 -22.60
C ILE A 28 15.54 -30.37 -23.82
N ALA A 29 16.43 -30.57 -24.80
CA ALA A 29 16.14 -31.34 -25.99
C ALA A 29 15.90 -32.83 -25.70
N SER A 30 16.59 -33.41 -24.72
CA SER A 30 16.41 -34.82 -24.33
C SER A 30 15.14 -35.08 -23.51
N LEU A 31 14.52 -34.04 -22.95
CA LEU A 31 13.31 -34.13 -22.12
C LEU A 31 12.00 -34.00 -22.92
N LEU A 32 12.06 -33.68 -24.21
CA LEU A 32 10.88 -33.42 -25.04
C LEU A 32 10.77 -34.44 -26.20
N PRO A 33 9.63 -35.15 -26.36
CA PRO A 33 9.40 -36.01 -27.52
C PRO A 33 9.39 -35.21 -28.83
N THR A 34 9.81 -35.84 -29.94
CA THR A 34 9.98 -35.20 -31.27
C THR A 34 8.73 -34.47 -31.80
N LYS A 35 7.52 -34.93 -31.45
CA LYS A 35 6.26 -34.24 -31.80
C LYS A 35 6.02 -32.93 -31.02
N GLU A 36 6.56 -32.81 -29.81
CA GLU A 36 6.44 -31.59 -28.99
C GLU A 36 7.45 -30.52 -29.43
N TRP A 37 8.64 -30.96 -29.88
CA TRP A 37 9.64 -30.09 -30.51
C TRP A 37 9.11 -29.37 -31.77
N ALA A 38 8.40 -30.10 -32.63
CA ALA A 38 7.78 -29.52 -33.83
C ALA A 38 6.64 -28.52 -33.53
N ARG A 39 5.98 -28.64 -32.37
CA ARG A 39 4.91 -27.71 -31.94
C ARG A 39 5.45 -26.47 -31.24
N ALA A 40 6.48 -26.62 -30.40
CA ALA A 40 7.15 -25.50 -29.72
C ALA A 40 7.83 -24.56 -30.74
N SER A 41 8.48 -25.12 -31.76
CA SER A 41 9.10 -24.34 -32.85
C SER A 41 8.08 -23.67 -33.78
N GLY A 42 6.87 -24.21 -33.91
CA GLY A 42 5.78 -23.59 -34.67
C GLY A 42 5.15 -22.39 -33.95
N ALA A 43 5.02 -22.44 -32.62
CA ALA A 43 4.41 -21.37 -31.82
C ALA A 43 5.22 -20.07 -31.81
N CYS A 44 6.56 -20.15 -31.92
CA CYS A 44 7.42 -18.96 -32.00
C CYS A 44 7.34 -18.22 -33.34
N ARG A 45 6.90 -18.87 -34.43
CA ARG A 45 6.76 -18.20 -35.74
C ARG A 45 5.62 -17.16 -35.76
N ALA A 46 4.61 -17.32 -34.92
CA ALA A 46 3.50 -16.36 -34.78
C ALA A 46 3.93 -15.04 -34.09
N LEU A 47 5.08 -15.02 -33.42
CA LEU A 47 5.64 -13.83 -32.77
C LEU A 47 6.57 -13.01 -33.68
N GLN A 48 6.91 -13.52 -34.88
CA GLN A 48 7.79 -12.83 -35.84
C GLN A 48 7.07 -11.81 -36.75
N GLN A 49 5.75 -11.64 -36.66
CA GLN A 49 4.98 -10.70 -37.50
C GLN A 49 4.61 -9.37 -36.82
N LEU A 50 5.12 -9.07 -35.62
CA LEU A 50 4.93 -7.77 -34.98
C LEU A 50 6.24 -6.97 -35.07
N GLN A 51 6.31 -6.04 -36.02
CA GLN A 51 7.43 -5.08 -36.12
C GLN A 51 7.41 -4.10 -34.93
N PRO A 52 8.59 -3.67 -34.41
CA PRO A 52 8.65 -2.75 -33.28
C PRO A 52 8.95 -1.32 -33.77
N GLU A 53 7.93 -0.57 -34.16
CA GLU A 53 8.01 0.89 -34.12
C GLU A 53 6.75 1.41 -33.43
N HIS A 54 6.94 1.90 -32.20
CA HIS A 54 5.96 2.37 -31.21
C HIS A 54 5.35 1.30 -30.27
N MET A 55 6.02 1.00 -29.14
CA MET A 55 5.34 0.50 -27.94
C MET A 55 5.99 0.99 -26.64
N ASP A 56 5.16 1.66 -25.84
CA ASP A 56 5.44 2.18 -24.48
C ASP A 56 5.53 1.08 -23.42
N ILE A 57 6.43 1.28 -22.45
CA ILE A 57 6.86 0.31 -21.41
C ILE A 57 5.81 0.05 -20.29
N ALA A 58 4.57 0.55 -20.41
CA ALA A 58 3.59 0.47 -19.32
C ALA A 58 2.54 -0.67 -19.42
N THR A 59 2.53 -1.52 -20.46
CA THR A 59 1.43 -2.49 -20.68
C THR A 59 1.82 -3.97 -20.75
N THR A 60 3.08 -4.33 -20.50
CA THR A 60 3.58 -5.72 -20.70
C THR A 60 3.54 -6.65 -19.48
N SER A 61 3.15 -6.21 -18.28
CA SER A 61 3.15 -7.12 -17.11
C SER A 61 1.88 -7.98 -16.96
N THR A 62 0.79 -7.67 -17.68
CA THR A 62 -0.52 -8.32 -17.45
C THR A 62 -0.89 -9.40 -18.46
N ARG A 63 -0.18 -9.57 -19.58
CA ARG A 63 -0.54 -10.58 -20.61
C ARG A 63 0.26 -11.88 -20.58
N VAL A 64 1.43 -11.89 -19.92
CA VAL A 64 2.30 -13.09 -19.87
C VAL A 64 1.81 -14.13 -18.84
N SER A 65 1.01 -13.74 -17.86
CA SER A 65 0.52 -14.65 -16.81
C SER A 65 -0.60 -15.61 -17.27
N SER A 66 -1.38 -15.26 -18.31
CA SER A 66 -2.60 -16.01 -18.64
C SER A 66 -2.34 -17.30 -19.43
N CYS A 67 -1.29 -17.38 -20.25
CA CYS A 67 -0.95 -18.58 -21.02
C CYS A 67 -0.26 -19.65 -20.17
N ALA A 68 0.63 -19.25 -19.25
CA ALA A 68 1.29 -20.17 -18.33
C ALA A 68 0.30 -20.76 -17.31
N LEU A 69 -0.66 -19.96 -16.83
CA LEU A 69 -1.69 -20.41 -15.90
C LEU A 69 -2.68 -21.38 -16.57
N LYS A 70 -3.04 -21.15 -17.85
CA LYS A 70 -3.87 -22.09 -18.63
C LYS A 70 -3.15 -23.42 -18.89
N TRP A 71 -1.83 -23.39 -19.11
CA TRP A 71 -1.01 -24.61 -19.26
C TRP A 71 -0.93 -25.41 -17.94
N LEU A 72 -0.72 -24.73 -16.81
CA LEU A 72 -0.67 -25.36 -15.47
C LEU A 72 -2.03 -25.93 -15.03
N MET A 73 -3.13 -25.23 -15.30
CA MET A 73 -4.48 -25.73 -15.00
C MET A 73 -4.87 -26.93 -15.86
N GLY A 74 -4.39 -27.00 -17.11
CA GLY A 74 -4.62 -28.15 -18.00
C GLY A 74 -3.92 -29.44 -17.54
N ARG A 75 -2.80 -29.34 -16.81
CA ARG A 75 -2.06 -30.50 -16.29
C ARG A 75 -2.62 -31.02 -14.96
N MET A 76 -3.22 -30.16 -14.13
CA MET A 76 -3.84 -30.57 -12.85
C MET A 76 -5.18 -31.31 -13.02
N GLY A 77 -5.77 -31.31 -14.22
CA GLY A 77 -7.03 -31.99 -14.53
C GLY A 77 -6.92 -33.43 -15.06
N SER A 78 -5.71 -33.98 -15.20
CA SER A 78 -5.48 -35.28 -15.86
C SER A 78 -4.64 -36.22 -15.00
N ALA A 79 -5.22 -36.69 -13.90
CA ALA A 79 -4.84 -37.97 -13.31
C ALA A 79 -6.12 -38.81 -13.16
N ASN A 80 -6.12 -39.96 -13.84
CA ASN A 80 -7.16 -41.01 -13.91
C ASN A 80 -8.35 -40.77 -14.85
N SER A 81 -8.27 -41.28 -16.09
CA SER A 81 -9.04 -42.46 -16.54
C SER A 81 -8.94 -42.67 -18.06
N HIS A 82 -8.97 -43.95 -18.46
CA HIS A 82 -8.87 -44.48 -19.81
C HIS A 82 -10.15 -44.27 -20.67
N LEU A 83 -9.97 -44.35 -22.00
CA LEU A 83 -10.94 -44.62 -23.11
C LEU A 83 -11.51 -43.43 -23.93
N TYR A 84 -10.98 -43.28 -25.16
CA TYR A 84 -11.51 -42.90 -26.51
C TYR A 84 -12.95 -42.30 -26.73
N PRO A 85 -13.27 -41.68 -27.90
CA PRO A 85 -12.77 -40.40 -28.44
C PRO A 85 -13.87 -39.52 -29.12
N THR A 86 -13.45 -38.41 -29.75
CA THR A 86 -14.08 -37.61 -30.83
C THR A 86 -15.19 -36.60 -30.53
N GLY A 87 -14.99 -35.37 -31.03
CA GLY A 87 -15.98 -34.30 -31.04
C GLY A 87 -15.34 -32.92 -31.27
N THR A 88 -14.93 -32.65 -32.52
CA THR A 88 -14.42 -31.35 -32.98
C THR A 88 -15.56 -30.32 -32.98
N LEU A 89 -15.42 -29.17 -32.31
CA LEU A 89 -16.32 -28.03 -32.49
C LEU A 89 -15.54 -26.83 -33.04
N VAL A 90 -15.95 -26.39 -34.23
CA VAL A 90 -15.47 -25.20 -34.92
C VAL A 90 -16.21 -23.99 -34.35
N VAL A 91 -15.48 -22.93 -33.97
CA VAL A 91 -16.06 -21.62 -33.61
C VAL A 91 -15.62 -20.60 -34.66
N PRO A 92 -16.52 -19.93 -35.39
CA PRO A 92 -16.17 -18.80 -36.21
C PRO A 92 -15.99 -17.54 -35.35
N ALA A 93 -14.98 -16.76 -35.69
CA ALA A 93 -14.63 -15.51 -35.07
C ALA A 93 -15.51 -14.36 -35.60
N SER A 94 -16.16 -13.62 -34.69
CA SER A 94 -16.35 -12.16 -34.80
C SER A 94 -17.28 -11.67 -33.68
N VAL A 95 -16.83 -10.68 -32.90
CA VAL A 95 -17.52 -9.43 -32.51
C VAL A 95 -16.91 -8.92 -31.19
N GLN A 96 -16.49 -7.65 -31.25
CA GLN A 96 -15.86 -6.84 -30.21
C GLN A 96 -16.89 -6.30 -29.20
N HIS A 97 -16.39 -5.90 -28.02
CA HIS A 97 -17.03 -5.08 -26.97
C HIS A 97 -18.27 -5.64 -26.28
N LEU A 98 -18.13 -6.09 -25.02
CA LEU A 98 -19.22 -6.19 -24.04
C LEU A 98 -18.68 -5.84 -22.64
N GLU A 99 -19.33 -4.85 -22.01
CA GLU A 99 -19.07 -4.39 -20.65
C GLU A 99 -19.66 -5.37 -19.60
N LEU A 100 -19.13 -5.28 -18.37
CA LEU A 100 -19.44 -6.17 -17.22
C LEU A 100 -20.82 -5.94 -16.57
N SER A 101 -21.74 -5.24 -17.25
CA SER A 101 -23.09 -4.93 -16.78
C SER A 101 -24.21 -5.76 -17.42
N ASP A 102 -23.91 -6.63 -18.39
CA ASP A 102 -24.93 -7.41 -19.13
C ASP A 102 -25.14 -8.86 -18.64
N PHE A 103 -24.50 -9.28 -17.53
CA PHE A 103 -24.54 -10.70 -17.09
C PHE A 103 -25.72 -11.11 -16.20
N PHE A 104 -26.67 -10.22 -15.94
CA PHE A 104 -27.94 -10.53 -15.27
C PHE A 104 -29.00 -9.55 -15.80
N PRO A 105 -30.12 -9.94 -16.46
CA PRO A 105 -30.94 -11.15 -16.23
C PRO A 105 -31.56 -11.75 -17.54
N LYS A 106 -31.16 -12.95 -17.98
CA LYS A 106 -31.89 -13.71 -19.03
C LYS A 106 -32.07 -15.20 -18.73
N SER A 107 -31.85 -15.62 -17.49
CA SER A 107 -32.04 -16.99 -17.03
C SER A 107 -33.34 -17.22 -16.25
N LEU A 108 -34.15 -16.18 -16.03
CA LEU A 108 -35.37 -16.26 -15.21
C LEU A 108 -36.67 -16.41 -16.00
N GLU A 109 -36.63 -16.38 -17.33
CA GLU A 109 -37.84 -16.50 -18.18
C GLU A 109 -38.00 -17.89 -18.82
N ALA A 110 -36.98 -18.76 -18.74
CA ALA A 110 -37.03 -20.14 -19.24
C ALA A 110 -37.47 -21.18 -18.19
N LEU A 111 -37.71 -20.76 -16.93
CA LEU A 111 -38.16 -21.64 -15.85
C LEU A 111 -39.69 -21.66 -15.66
N SER A 112 -40.47 -20.93 -16.48
CA SER A 112 -41.94 -20.88 -16.37
C SER A 112 -42.69 -21.79 -17.36
N LYS A 113 -42.00 -22.51 -18.26
CA LYS A 113 -42.64 -23.46 -19.17
C LYS A 113 -41.93 -24.80 -19.12
N GLY A 114 -42.63 -25.76 -18.51
CA GLY A 114 -42.11 -27.06 -18.17
C GLY A 114 -41.65 -27.89 -19.37
N THR A 115 -40.96 -28.98 -19.00
CA THR A 115 -40.56 -30.12 -19.82
C THR A 115 -39.20 -29.98 -20.53
N VAL A 116 -38.14 -30.17 -19.75
CA VAL A 116 -36.89 -30.73 -20.29
C VAL A 116 -36.52 -31.93 -19.45
N VAL A 117 -36.64 -33.12 -20.05
CA VAL A 117 -36.11 -34.37 -19.51
C VAL A 117 -34.59 -34.29 -19.59
N MET A 118 -33.96 -33.84 -18.51
CA MET A 118 -32.51 -33.84 -18.35
C MET A 118 -32.09 -35.19 -17.78
N GLY A 119 -31.37 -35.97 -18.60
CA GLY A 119 -30.65 -37.16 -18.16
C GLY A 119 -29.76 -36.84 -16.96
N SER A 120 -29.84 -37.68 -15.95
CA SER A 120 -29.28 -37.47 -14.61
C SER A 120 -27.75 -37.55 -14.60
N TYR A 121 -27.06 -36.50 -15.03
CA TYR A 121 -25.68 -36.25 -14.62
C TYR A 121 -25.70 -35.43 -13.32
N LEU A 122 -25.89 -36.14 -12.20
CA LEU A 122 -25.62 -35.60 -10.86
C LEU A 122 -24.13 -35.29 -10.74
N MET A 123 -23.70 -34.07 -11.10
CA MET A 123 -22.44 -33.53 -10.60
C MET A 123 -22.58 -33.39 -9.08
N ARG A 124 -22.05 -34.34 -8.32
CA ARG A 124 -21.97 -34.19 -6.87
C ARG A 124 -21.01 -33.05 -6.55
N PRO A 125 -21.42 -32.00 -5.83
CA PRO A 125 -20.47 -31.04 -5.29
C PRO A 125 -19.46 -31.76 -4.41
N ARG A 126 -18.16 -31.59 -4.69
CA ARG A 126 -17.09 -32.07 -3.79
C ARG A 126 -17.01 -31.09 -2.63
N PHE A 127 -17.47 -31.51 -1.47
CA PHE A 127 -17.27 -30.80 -0.22
C PHE A 127 -16.09 -31.42 0.52
N THR A 128 -15.16 -30.57 0.99
CA THR A 128 -14.12 -30.95 1.94
C THR A 128 -14.51 -30.43 3.32
N GLU A 129 -14.73 -31.34 4.27
CA GLU A 129 -14.95 -30.97 5.67
C GLU A 129 -13.60 -30.95 6.40
N PRO A 130 -13.09 -29.78 6.81
CA PRO A 130 -11.83 -29.70 7.54
C PRO A 130 -12.07 -30.14 9.00
N LEU A 131 -11.74 -31.40 9.29
CA LEU A 131 -11.65 -31.88 10.67
C LEU A 131 -10.34 -31.36 11.28
N LEU A 132 -10.43 -30.55 12.34
CA LEU A 132 -9.25 -30.10 13.08
C LEU A 132 -8.66 -31.26 13.88
N GLY A 133 -7.69 -31.95 13.28
CA GLY A 133 -6.81 -32.88 13.95
C GLY A 133 -5.70 -32.14 14.71
N MET A 134 -5.30 -32.67 15.86
CA MET A 134 -4.29 -32.04 16.71
C MET A 134 -2.93 -31.88 16.02
N TRP A 135 -2.49 -32.89 15.25
CA TRP A 135 -1.28 -32.81 14.41
C TRP A 135 -1.39 -31.76 13.30
N GLY A 136 -2.55 -31.67 12.63
CA GLY A 136 -2.78 -30.64 11.62
C GLY A 136 -2.74 -29.23 12.21
N SER A 137 -3.31 -29.04 13.40
CA SER A 137 -3.26 -27.77 14.12
C SER A 137 -1.83 -27.41 14.54
N VAL A 138 -1.03 -28.36 15.02
CA VAL A 138 0.39 -28.15 15.38
C VAL A 138 1.21 -27.76 14.16
N GLU A 139 1.07 -28.47 13.03
CA GLU A 139 1.78 -28.15 11.79
C GLU A 139 1.45 -26.75 11.29
N VAL A 140 0.17 -26.37 11.29
CA VAL A 140 -0.27 -25.03 10.87
C VAL A 140 0.28 -23.96 11.82
N LEU A 141 0.19 -24.15 13.14
CA LEU A 141 0.69 -23.18 14.11
C LEU A 141 2.21 -23.04 14.09
N HIS A 142 2.93 -24.15 13.94
CA HIS A 142 4.37 -24.15 13.75
C HIS A 142 4.76 -23.45 12.45
N PHE A 143 4.05 -23.71 11.35
CA PHE A 143 4.28 -23.04 10.07
C PHE A 143 4.06 -21.53 10.18
N ILE A 144 2.95 -21.09 10.78
CA ILE A 144 2.66 -19.67 11.00
C ILE A 144 3.78 -19.05 11.85
N GLY A 145 4.10 -19.67 12.98
CA GLY A 145 5.14 -19.18 13.88
C GLY A 145 6.48 -19.02 13.19
N LYS A 146 6.97 -20.11 12.57
CA LYS A 146 8.22 -20.14 11.83
C LYS A 146 8.23 -19.11 10.69
N ARG A 147 7.18 -19.01 9.89
CA ARG A 147 7.12 -18.07 8.76
C ARG A 147 7.17 -16.62 9.22
N GLN A 148 6.54 -16.28 10.34
CA GLN A 148 6.59 -14.93 10.91
C GLN A 148 8.00 -14.58 11.41
N PHE A 149 8.70 -15.51 12.06
CA PHE A 149 10.09 -15.32 12.47
C PHE A 149 11.06 -15.29 11.29
N ASP A 150 10.88 -16.11 10.25
CA ASP A 150 11.78 -16.13 9.09
C ASP A 150 11.62 -14.87 8.22
N LEU A 151 10.41 -14.33 8.10
CA LEU A 151 10.14 -13.13 7.30
C LEU A 151 10.44 -11.82 8.07
N HIS A 152 10.26 -11.80 9.39
CA HIS A 152 10.28 -10.57 10.18
C HIS A 152 11.27 -10.60 11.37
N GLY A 153 12.01 -11.70 11.56
CA GLY A 153 12.89 -11.97 12.69
C GLY A 153 14.38 -11.63 12.52
N LEU A 154 14.86 -10.78 13.42
CA LEU A 154 16.23 -10.41 13.86
C LEU A 154 17.42 -10.45 12.85
N PRO A 155 18.17 -9.33 12.72
CA PRO A 155 19.40 -9.25 11.92
C PRO A 155 20.66 -9.86 12.57
N ASN A 156 20.60 -10.42 13.78
CA ASN A 156 21.79 -10.88 14.53
C ASN A 156 21.61 -12.28 15.12
N VAL A 157 21.83 -13.32 14.32
CA VAL A 157 22.45 -14.56 14.80
C VAL A 157 23.38 -15.00 13.68
N SER A 158 24.69 -15.03 13.96
CA SER A 158 25.65 -15.67 13.08
C SER A 158 25.20 -17.11 12.85
N THR A 159 24.77 -17.43 11.64
CA THR A 159 24.60 -18.81 11.20
C THR A 159 25.98 -19.43 11.01
N ALA A 160 26.66 -19.68 12.13
CA ALA A 160 27.64 -20.74 12.22
C ALA A 160 26.84 -22.04 12.39
N ASN A 161 26.98 -22.93 11.41
CA ASN A 161 26.69 -24.36 11.47
C ASN A 161 25.25 -24.76 11.86
N LEU A 162 24.32 -24.71 10.91
CA LEU A 162 23.23 -25.67 10.84
C LEU A 162 23.11 -26.17 9.40
N THR A 163 23.92 -27.18 9.09
CA THR A 163 23.67 -28.10 7.99
C THR A 163 22.53 -29.04 8.39
N ALA A 164 21.76 -29.47 7.39
CA ALA A 164 20.69 -30.48 7.44
C ALA A 164 19.29 -30.01 7.87
N LEU A 165 18.57 -29.39 6.93
CA LEU A 165 17.20 -29.81 6.64
C LEU A 165 16.87 -29.47 5.18
N HIS A 166 16.73 -30.53 4.40
CA HIS A 166 16.41 -30.54 2.98
C HIS A 166 14.94 -30.10 2.83
N ILE A 167 14.71 -28.81 2.56
CA ILE A 167 13.42 -28.30 2.08
C ILE A 167 13.60 -28.07 0.59
N GLN A 168 12.93 -28.90 -0.20
CA GLN A 168 12.92 -28.84 -1.66
C GLN A 168 12.40 -27.47 -2.14
N ASP A 169 13.28 -26.79 -2.86
CA ASP A 169 13.09 -25.81 -3.92
C ASP A 169 11.64 -25.43 -4.27
N TYR A 170 11.24 -24.20 -3.91
CA TYR A 170 10.37 -23.26 -4.66
C TYR A 170 10.15 -21.92 -3.92
N ASP A 171 10.69 -21.74 -2.70
CA ASP A 171 10.40 -20.57 -1.85
C ASP A 171 11.46 -19.43 -1.88
N LEU A 172 12.50 -19.53 -2.72
CA LEU A 172 13.67 -18.63 -2.64
C LEU A 172 13.43 -17.19 -3.15
N CYS A 173 12.30 -16.90 -3.81
CA CYS A 173 12.06 -15.57 -4.40
C CYS A 173 11.34 -14.56 -3.48
N LEU A 174 10.89 -14.95 -2.28
CA LEU A 174 10.22 -14.03 -1.34
C LEU A 174 11.00 -13.76 -0.05
N HIS A 175 12.18 -14.37 0.13
CA HIS A 175 12.95 -14.30 1.38
C HIS A 175 13.90 -13.09 1.50
N ILE A 176 13.90 -12.16 0.55
CA ILE A 176 14.81 -11.00 0.56
C ILE A 176 14.01 -9.76 0.10
N PRO A 177 13.21 -9.12 0.97
CA PRO A 177 13.59 -7.74 1.35
C PRO A 177 13.13 -7.28 2.74
N ALA A 178 12.58 -8.15 3.60
CA ALA A 178 12.07 -7.71 4.92
C ALA A 178 13.18 -7.61 6.00
N ARG A 179 14.43 -7.91 5.65
CA ARG A 179 15.55 -8.18 6.56
C ARG A 179 16.18 -6.94 7.24
N SER A 180 15.88 -5.71 6.82
CA SER A 180 16.51 -4.49 7.40
C SER A 180 15.69 -3.19 7.32
N THR A 181 14.55 -3.17 6.65
CA THR A 181 13.97 -1.92 6.12
C THR A 181 13.47 -0.92 7.17
N LEU A 182 13.10 -1.39 8.37
CA LEU A 182 12.69 -0.51 9.47
C LEU A 182 13.85 0.17 10.19
N ARG A 183 15.07 -0.42 10.16
CA ARG A 183 16.27 0.22 10.74
C ARG A 183 16.91 1.21 9.79
N ASP A 184 16.64 1.08 8.51
CA ASP A 184 17.22 1.95 7.48
C ASP A 184 16.51 3.31 7.41
N VAL A 185 15.31 3.44 8.00
CA VAL A 185 14.68 4.75 8.15
C VAL A 185 15.40 5.57 9.22
N VAL A 186 15.84 6.75 8.84
CA VAL A 186 16.40 7.76 9.75
C VAL A 186 15.37 8.86 9.93
N GLU A 187 15.08 9.20 11.18
CA GLU A 187 14.26 10.36 11.53
C GLU A 187 15.07 11.30 12.41
N ALA A 188 14.95 12.61 12.13
CA ALA A 188 15.46 13.67 12.98
C ALA A 188 14.34 14.70 13.16
N SER A 189 14.06 15.11 14.39
CA SER A 189 12.94 16.01 14.67
C SER A 189 13.28 16.99 15.77
N GLN A 190 12.74 18.20 15.68
CA GLN A 190 12.88 19.23 16.71
C GLN A 190 11.54 19.90 16.98
N ARG A 191 11.19 20.00 18.26
CA ARG A 191 10.06 20.83 18.71
C ARG A 191 10.47 22.28 18.67
N TYR A 192 9.61 23.14 18.11
CA TYR A 192 9.94 24.56 17.92
C TYR A 192 8.94 25.50 18.60
N ASP A 193 7.74 25.06 18.97
CA ASP A 193 6.75 25.95 19.60
C ASP A 193 7.23 26.54 20.94
N ASP A 194 8.05 25.83 21.71
CA ASP A 194 8.66 26.34 22.95
C ASP A 194 9.89 27.22 22.70
N ILE A 195 10.64 26.96 21.62
CA ILE A 195 11.83 27.74 21.24
C ILE A 195 11.45 29.10 20.67
N CYS A 196 10.39 29.17 19.86
CA CYS A 196 10.02 30.39 19.15
C CYS A 196 9.43 31.47 20.05
N LEU A 197 8.96 31.08 21.25
CA LEU A 197 8.39 31.97 22.26
C LEU A 197 8.85 31.52 23.67
N PRO A 198 10.14 31.68 23.99
CA PRO A 198 10.71 31.15 25.22
C PRO A 198 10.23 31.96 26.43
N GLY A 199 9.96 31.27 27.54
CA GLY A 199 9.61 31.89 28.83
C GLY A 199 8.21 32.53 28.91
N ALA A 200 7.46 32.57 27.81
CA ALA A 200 6.09 33.08 27.80
C ALA A 200 5.10 32.00 28.30
N THR A 201 4.10 32.44 29.05
CA THR A 201 2.96 31.58 29.43
C THR A 201 2.08 31.29 28.21
N SER A 202 1.24 30.26 28.26
CA SER A 202 0.36 29.89 27.14
C SER A 202 -0.57 31.04 26.70
N LEU A 203 -1.06 31.84 27.63
CA LEU A 203 -1.93 32.99 27.35
C LEU A 203 -1.16 34.12 26.66
N GLU A 204 0.06 34.42 27.10
CA GLU A 204 0.91 35.42 26.46
C GLU A 204 1.35 34.97 25.06
N GLN A 205 1.64 33.68 24.90
CA GLN A 205 1.99 33.08 23.61
C GLN A 205 0.82 33.21 22.63
N GLU A 206 -0.39 32.89 23.09
CA GLU A 206 -1.62 33.07 22.32
C GLU A 206 -1.83 34.54 21.94
N GLN A 207 -1.78 35.46 22.90
CA GLN A 207 -1.93 36.89 22.64
C GLN A 207 -0.89 37.39 21.64
N LYS A 208 0.38 36.99 21.78
CA LYS A 208 1.45 37.43 20.88
C LYS A 208 1.29 36.91 19.45
N LEU A 209 0.79 35.68 19.28
CA LEU A 209 0.49 35.16 17.94
C LEU A 209 -0.77 35.79 17.32
N LEU A 210 -1.73 36.19 18.16
CA LEU A 210 -2.95 36.86 17.72
C LEU A 210 -2.79 38.38 17.53
N GLN A 211 -1.84 39.04 18.21
CA GLN A 211 -1.75 40.51 18.34
C GLN A 211 -0.55 41.19 17.65
N THR A 212 -0.07 40.72 16.51
CA THR A 212 0.91 41.51 15.75
C THR A 212 0.73 41.32 14.26
N ASN A 213 -0.11 42.13 13.61
CA ASN A 213 -0.33 42.18 12.15
C ASN A 213 -0.51 40.82 11.44
N GLY A 214 -0.78 39.75 12.19
CA GLY A 214 -0.70 38.39 11.70
C GLY A 214 0.68 37.94 11.18
N THR A 215 1.78 38.60 11.55
CA THR A 215 3.14 38.31 11.06
C THR A 215 3.76 37.08 11.71
N GLY A 216 3.36 36.73 12.94
CA GLY A 216 3.91 35.62 13.72
C GLY A 216 5.24 35.93 14.42
N SER A 217 5.93 34.90 14.88
CA SER A 217 7.25 34.96 15.52
C SER A 217 8.29 34.21 14.68
N ALA A 218 9.40 34.86 14.36
CA ALA A 218 10.52 34.23 13.67
C ALA A 218 11.45 33.54 14.68
N CYS A 219 11.95 32.36 14.34
CA CYS A 219 12.86 31.59 15.17
C CYS A 219 13.68 30.65 14.31
N THR A 220 14.84 30.25 14.83
CA THR A 220 15.73 29.32 14.16
C THR A 220 15.95 28.11 15.06
N VAL A 221 15.80 26.92 14.50
CA VAL A 221 16.06 25.66 15.21
C VAL A 221 17.11 24.84 14.48
N THR A 222 17.95 24.16 15.25
CA THR A 222 18.99 23.29 14.71
C THR A 222 18.63 21.84 14.96
N VAL A 223 18.69 21.02 13.92
CA VAL A 223 18.43 19.57 13.97
C VAL A 223 19.72 18.84 13.60
N THR A 224 20.25 18.04 14.52
CA THR A 224 21.41 17.19 14.25
C THR A 224 20.95 15.85 13.68
N VAL A 225 21.51 15.48 12.53
CA VAL A 225 21.18 14.24 11.83
C VAL A 225 21.92 13.06 12.48
N PRO A 226 21.21 12.06 13.05
CA PRO A 226 21.87 11.01 13.82
C PRO A 226 22.60 9.98 12.96
N ARG A 227 22.14 9.76 11.72
CA ARG A 227 22.69 8.80 10.75
C ARG A 227 22.52 9.34 9.35
N HIS A 228 23.33 8.87 8.41
CA HIS A 228 23.27 9.29 7.02
C HIS A 228 21.86 9.08 6.44
N MET A 229 21.26 10.14 5.90
CA MET A 229 19.97 10.11 5.23
C MET A 229 20.21 10.05 3.72
N VAL A 230 19.71 8.99 3.08
CA VAL A 230 19.76 8.82 1.63
C VAL A 230 18.55 9.52 1.00
N ALA A 231 18.77 10.26 -0.09
CA ALA A 231 17.73 10.95 -0.84
C ALA A 231 16.71 9.96 -1.46
N PRO A 232 15.43 10.35 -1.57
CA PRO A 232 14.86 11.63 -1.14
C PRO A 232 14.61 11.71 0.37
N VAL A 233 14.94 12.85 0.97
CA VAL A 233 14.63 13.15 2.38
C VAL A 233 13.36 13.99 2.45
N PHE A 234 12.38 13.55 3.22
CA PHE A 234 11.09 14.23 3.32
C PHE A 234 11.04 15.15 4.54
N LEU A 235 10.54 16.37 4.32
CA LEU A 235 10.29 17.36 5.35
C LEU A 235 8.80 17.36 5.71
N TYR A 236 8.51 17.10 6.98
CA TYR A 236 7.16 17.12 7.54
C TYR A 236 7.07 18.16 8.65
N TYR A 237 5.86 18.69 8.85
CA TYR A 237 5.47 19.25 10.15
C TYR A 237 4.60 18.23 10.89
N GLU A 238 4.77 18.16 12.21
CA GLU A 238 3.99 17.34 13.13
C GLU A 238 3.18 18.25 14.05
N LEU A 239 1.88 18.00 14.12
CA LEU A 239 0.97 18.65 15.06
C LEU A 239 0.50 17.64 16.10
N ASP A 240 0.62 18.01 17.37
CA ASP A 240 0.10 17.25 18.51
C ASP A 240 -1.18 17.90 19.05
N ASN A 241 -2.08 17.08 19.58
CA ASN A 241 -3.33 17.51 20.21
C ASN A 241 -4.27 18.28 19.26
N PHE A 242 -4.25 17.97 17.96
CA PHE A 242 -5.14 18.58 16.97
C PHE A 242 -6.07 17.52 16.37
N TYR A 243 -7.38 17.65 16.62
CA TYR A 243 -8.36 16.62 16.29
C TYR A 243 -8.98 16.80 14.89
N GLN A 244 -8.20 16.55 13.83
CA GLN A 244 -8.74 16.51 12.46
C GLN A 244 -9.81 15.43 12.27
N ASN A 245 -9.81 14.40 13.13
CA ASN A 245 -10.74 13.27 13.09
C ASN A 245 -12.08 13.54 13.81
N HIS A 246 -12.27 14.72 14.41
CA HIS A 246 -13.52 15.03 15.09
C HIS A 246 -14.67 15.10 14.08
N ARG A 247 -15.81 14.43 14.34
CA ARG A 247 -16.94 14.31 13.39
C ARG A 247 -17.40 15.66 12.82
N ARG A 248 -17.54 16.68 13.68
CA ARG A 248 -17.93 18.03 13.22
C ARG A 248 -16.87 18.67 12.33
N TYR A 249 -15.60 18.42 12.60
CA TYR A 249 -14.49 18.98 11.83
C TYR A 249 -14.43 18.33 10.44
N VAL A 250 -14.39 16.99 10.36
CA VAL A 250 -14.35 16.24 9.09
C VAL A 250 -15.52 16.59 8.17
N ASN A 251 -16.71 16.74 8.76
CA ASN A 251 -17.93 17.04 8.00
C ASN A 251 -18.03 18.51 7.58
N SER A 252 -17.26 19.42 8.19
CA SER A 252 -17.34 20.86 7.92
C SER A 252 -16.49 21.23 6.70
N ARG A 253 -17.01 20.89 5.51
CA ARG A 253 -16.46 21.22 4.18
C ARG A 253 -17.54 21.03 3.09
N SER A 254 -17.36 21.66 1.93
CA SER A 254 -18.24 21.46 0.77
C SER A 254 -17.49 20.74 -0.36
N ASP A 255 -17.74 19.44 -0.50
CA ASP A 255 -17.15 18.65 -1.59
C ASP A 255 -17.59 19.13 -2.99
N ALA A 256 -18.74 19.82 -3.09
CA ALA A 256 -19.20 20.44 -4.32
C ALA A 256 -18.34 21.66 -4.70
N GLN A 257 -18.04 22.54 -3.74
CA GLN A 257 -17.10 23.65 -3.96
C GLN A 257 -15.70 23.16 -4.30
N LEU A 258 -15.21 22.13 -3.61
CA LEU A 258 -13.90 21.55 -3.91
C LEU A 258 -13.84 20.97 -5.33
N ARG A 259 -14.97 20.52 -5.90
CA ARG A 259 -15.04 20.12 -7.31
C ARG A 259 -15.30 21.27 -8.29
N GLY A 260 -15.30 22.52 -7.83
CA GLY A 260 -15.51 23.71 -8.65
C GLY A 260 -16.97 24.03 -8.97
N ALA A 261 -17.93 23.41 -8.27
CA ALA A 261 -19.34 23.74 -8.44
C ALA A 261 -19.71 24.97 -7.60
N SER A 262 -20.46 25.90 -8.20
CA SER A 262 -21.07 27.00 -7.47
C SER A 262 -22.23 26.50 -6.63
N VAL A 263 -22.23 26.82 -5.32
CA VAL A 263 -23.22 26.32 -4.36
C VAL A 263 -23.87 27.50 -3.64
N SER A 264 -25.18 27.44 -3.42
CA SER A 264 -25.93 28.46 -2.69
C SER A 264 -25.59 28.47 -1.19
N SER A 265 -25.63 29.65 -0.57
CA SER A 265 -25.36 29.84 0.87
C SER A 265 -26.20 28.90 1.76
N ALA A 266 -27.48 28.73 1.47
CA ALA A 266 -28.39 27.85 2.22
C ALA A 266 -27.93 26.37 2.22
N SER A 267 -27.33 25.90 1.12
CA SER A 267 -26.79 24.53 1.06
C SER A 267 -25.47 24.42 1.81
N LEU A 268 -24.64 25.47 1.77
CA LEU A 268 -23.34 25.50 2.45
C LEU A 268 -23.48 25.48 3.97
N HIS A 269 -24.49 26.14 4.56
CA HIS A 269 -24.71 26.08 6.01
C HIS A 269 -24.93 24.64 6.52
N LYS A 270 -25.45 23.72 5.70
CA LYS A 270 -25.61 22.31 6.09
C LYS A 270 -24.28 21.56 6.20
N SER A 271 -23.27 21.95 5.43
CA SER A 271 -22.01 21.21 5.29
C SER A 271 -20.78 21.98 5.75
N CYS A 272 -20.83 23.29 5.93
CA CYS A 272 -19.67 24.14 6.20
C CYS A 272 -19.79 24.97 7.47
N ASP A 273 -20.89 24.86 8.21
CA ASP A 273 -21.01 25.61 9.46
C ASP A 273 -19.87 25.27 10.44
N PRO A 274 -19.37 26.28 11.18
CA PRO A 274 -19.80 27.69 11.18
C PRO A 274 -19.17 28.56 10.07
N GLN A 275 -18.26 28.03 9.24
CA GLN A 275 -17.44 28.79 8.29
C GLN A 275 -17.99 28.71 6.85
N ALA A 276 -19.29 28.96 6.68
CA ALA A 276 -19.95 28.98 5.37
C ALA A 276 -19.87 30.35 4.67
N THR A 277 -19.93 31.43 5.44
CA THR A 277 -20.01 32.82 4.94
C THR A 277 -19.19 33.76 5.81
N LEU A 278 -18.59 34.78 5.22
CA LEU A 278 -17.88 35.82 5.94
C LEU A 278 -18.88 36.72 6.69
N ASN A 279 -18.68 36.89 8.00
CA ASN A 279 -19.52 37.71 8.88
C ASN A 279 -21.02 37.38 8.85
N GLY A 280 -21.40 36.15 8.48
CA GLY A 280 -22.80 35.73 8.38
C GLY A 280 -23.58 36.32 7.20
N SER A 281 -22.92 37.02 6.27
CA SER A 281 -23.59 37.59 5.10
C SER A 281 -23.79 36.54 4.00
N ALA A 282 -25.04 36.31 3.60
CA ALA A 282 -25.38 35.37 2.53
C ALA A 282 -24.76 35.72 1.16
N ALA A 283 -24.36 36.98 0.96
CA ALA A 283 -23.66 37.44 -0.25
C ALA A 283 -22.14 37.20 -0.21
N ALA A 284 -21.57 36.92 0.97
CA ALA A 284 -20.13 36.74 1.17
C ALA A 284 -19.80 35.27 1.45
N ILE A 285 -20.09 34.40 0.48
CA ILE A 285 -19.76 32.97 0.57
C ILE A 285 -18.23 32.80 0.68
N ILE A 286 -17.80 31.90 1.57
CA ILE A 286 -16.39 31.49 1.68
C ILE A 286 -16.16 30.32 0.72
N GLU A 287 -15.10 30.40 -0.08
CA GLU A 287 -14.67 29.32 -0.98
C GLU A 287 -13.15 29.15 -0.88
N PRO A 288 -12.64 27.99 -0.44
CA PRO A 288 -13.37 26.83 0.08
C PRO A 288 -13.90 27.04 1.51
N CYS A 289 -15.15 26.65 1.78
CA CYS A 289 -15.77 26.79 3.11
C CYS A 289 -15.45 25.65 4.08
N GLY A 290 -15.75 25.90 5.36
CA GLY A 290 -15.75 24.90 6.42
C GLY A 290 -14.51 24.91 7.32
N LEU A 291 -14.60 24.25 8.47
CA LEU A 291 -13.54 24.24 9.51
C LEU A 291 -12.24 23.61 9.02
N VAL A 292 -12.33 22.61 8.14
CA VAL A 292 -11.12 21.97 7.58
C VAL A 292 -10.30 22.99 6.82
N ALA A 293 -10.92 23.70 5.87
CA ALA A 293 -10.25 24.72 5.08
C ALA A 293 -9.86 25.93 5.94
N TRP A 294 -10.76 26.43 6.79
CA TRP A 294 -10.52 27.62 7.63
C TRP A 294 -9.29 27.49 8.53
N SER A 295 -9.01 26.29 9.06
CA SER A 295 -7.86 26.02 9.92
C SER A 295 -6.58 25.65 9.16
N TYR A 296 -6.42 26.09 7.91
CA TYR A 296 -5.26 25.77 7.09
C TYR A 296 -3.93 26.15 7.77
N PHE A 297 -3.03 25.19 7.93
CA PHE A 297 -1.72 25.41 8.55
C PHE A 297 -0.86 26.42 7.77
N ASN A 298 -0.20 27.36 8.46
CA ASN A 298 0.45 28.52 7.81
C ASN A 298 1.85 28.88 8.33
N ASP A 299 2.50 28.02 9.10
CA ASP A 299 3.93 28.21 9.38
C ASP A 299 4.74 27.98 8.10
N THR A 300 5.85 28.70 7.95
CA THR A 300 6.80 28.49 6.83
C THR A 300 8.16 28.11 7.33
N PHE A 301 8.88 27.32 6.53
CA PHE A 301 10.16 26.74 6.88
C PHE A 301 11.15 27.02 5.75
N GLN A 302 12.34 27.51 6.11
CA GLN A 302 13.49 27.58 5.21
C GLN A 302 14.58 26.69 5.78
N VAL A 303 15.10 25.78 4.96
CA VAL A 303 16.08 24.78 5.41
C VAL A 303 17.45 25.14 4.88
N SER A 304 18.45 25.04 5.74
CA SER A 304 19.85 25.19 5.36
C SER A 304 20.70 24.07 5.97
N LEU A 305 21.67 23.60 5.20
CA LEU A 305 22.63 22.57 5.59
C LEU A 305 24.00 23.22 5.76
N ASN A 306 24.55 23.19 6.98
CA ASN A 306 25.85 23.83 7.29
C ASN A 306 25.94 25.30 6.81
N GLY A 307 24.84 26.06 6.89
CA GLY A 307 24.76 27.45 6.46
C GLY A 307 24.50 27.66 4.96
N SER A 308 24.44 26.60 4.15
CA SER A 308 24.05 26.69 2.74
C SER A 308 22.55 26.41 2.59
N ALA A 309 21.81 27.28 1.90
CA ALA A 309 20.39 27.08 1.66
C ALA A 309 20.15 25.78 0.89
N LEU A 310 19.22 24.96 1.39
CA LEU A 310 18.85 23.68 0.80
C LEU A 310 17.48 23.83 0.16
N VAL A 311 17.39 23.49 -1.12
CA VAL A 311 16.13 23.55 -1.86
C VAL A 311 15.21 22.45 -1.37
N VAL A 312 14.04 22.84 -0.88
CA VAL A 312 12.94 21.93 -0.56
C VAL A 312 11.97 21.98 -1.74
N ASP A 313 11.88 20.89 -2.49
CA ASP A 313 10.91 20.73 -3.57
C ASP A 313 9.54 20.43 -2.97
N ASP A 314 8.60 21.34 -3.18
CA ASP A 314 7.20 21.24 -2.74
C ASP A 314 6.24 20.87 -3.90
N ALA A 315 6.78 20.55 -5.08
CA ALA A 315 5.99 20.02 -6.17
C ALA A 315 5.65 18.53 -5.94
N HIS A 316 4.47 18.11 -6.40
CA HIS A 316 4.04 16.70 -6.38
C HIS A 316 4.00 16.06 -4.98
N ILE A 317 3.73 16.86 -3.96
CA ILE A 317 3.53 16.41 -2.56
C ILE A 317 2.11 15.90 -2.32
N ALA A 318 1.14 16.35 -3.13
CA ALA A 318 -0.24 15.91 -3.07
C ALA A 318 -0.48 14.70 -4.00
N TRP A 319 -1.52 13.94 -3.68
CA TRP A 319 -1.90 12.80 -4.53
C TRP A 319 -2.37 13.30 -5.89
N LYS A 320 -1.81 12.75 -6.96
CA LYS A 320 -2.22 13.08 -8.34
C LYS A 320 -3.75 13.00 -8.55
N THR A 321 -4.39 12.02 -7.94
CA THR A 321 -5.85 11.86 -8.01
C THR A 321 -6.63 12.98 -7.31
N ASP A 322 -6.09 13.54 -6.23
CA ASP A 322 -6.70 14.69 -5.55
C ASP A 322 -6.56 15.93 -6.43
N ILE A 323 -5.35 16.21 -6.94
CA ILE A 323 -5.07 17.32 -7.86
C ILE A 323 -5.96 17.26 -9.12
N ASP A 324 -6.11 16.08 -9.71
CA ASP A 324 -6.79 15.93 -11.00
C ASP A 324 -8.33 15.92 -10.87
N LYS A 325 -8.87 15.37 -9.78
CA LYS A 325 -10.32 15.08 -9.67
C LYS A 325 -11.05 15.80 -8.55
N ARG A 326 -10.35 16.34 -7.54
CA ARG A 326 -10.98 16.82 -6.31
C ARG A 326 -10.86 18.30 -6.03
N PHE A 327 -9.92 19.00 -6.67
CA PHE A 327 -9.66 20.42 -6.42
C PHE A 327 -9.76 21.22 -7.71
N PRO A 328 -10.36 22.42 -7.69
CA PRO A 328 -10.63 23.19 -8.89
C PRO A 328 -9.49 24.17 -9.17
N SER A 329 -9.34 24.57 -10.43
CA SER A 329 -8.43 25.66 -10.82
C SER A 329 -9.01 27.05 -10.55
N THR A 330 -10.11 27.16 -9.79
CA THR A 330 -10.71 28.43 -9.40
C THR A 330 -9.93 29.05 -8.22
N PRO A 331 -9.84 30.39 -8.16
CA PRO A 331 -9.22 31.06 -7.02
C PRO A 331 -10.10 30.95 -5.77
N ALA A 332 -9.46 31.01 -4.60
CA ALA A 332 -10.19 31.11 -3.34
C ALA A 332 -10.90 32.47 -3.23
N VAL A 333 -12.11 32.47 -2.65
CA VAL A 333 -12.97 33.66 -2.48
C VAL A 333 -13.32 33.83 -1.01
N ASN A 334 -13.14 35.05 -0.47
CA ASN A 334 -13.39 35.38 0.94
C ASN A 334 -12.72 34.43 1.96
N PHE A 335 -11.65 33.75 1.56
CA PHE A 335 -10.99 32.72 2.36
C PHE A 335 -9.95 33.34 3.30
N ASN A 336 -10.17 33.24 4.61
CA ASN A 336 -9.26 33.72 5.66
C ASN A 336 -8.78 35.18 5.47
N THR A 337 -9.62 36.03 4.89
CA THR A 337 -9.28 37.42 4.53
C THR A 337 -9.22 38.37 5.71
N VAL A 338 -9.94 38.09 6.79
CA VAL A 338 -9.99 38.94 8.00
C VAL A 338 -8.98 38.43 9.02
N PRO A 339 -7.91 39.19 9.34
CA PRO A 339 -6.85 38.74 10.25
C PRO A 339 -7.33 38.33 11.64
N ASP A 340 -8.32 39.02 12.19
CA ASP A 340 -8.82 38.76 13.55
C ASP A 340 -9.69 37.49 13.64
N LEU A 341 -10.24 37.05 12.51
CA LEU A 341 -11.19 35.92 12.42
C LEU A 341 -10.62 34.72 11.68
N ARG A 342 -9.39 34.79 11.18
CA ARG A 342 -8.77 33.69 10.43
C ARG A 342 -8.23 32.63 11.38
N GLY A 343 -8.49 31.37 11.06
CA GLY A 343 -7.98 30.23 11.82
C GLY A 343 -6.61 29.75 11.37
N GLY A 344 -6.11 30.29 10.25
CA GLY A 344 -4.94 29.76 9.56
C GLY A 344 -4.49 30.61 8.38
N GLY A 345 -3.96 29.95 7.36
CA GLY A 345 -3.37 30.54 6.16
C GLY A 345 -4.38 30.97 5.12
N THR A 346 -3.91 31.76 4.18
CA THR A 346 -4.65 32.20 2.99
C THR A 346 -4.09 31.51 1.76
N ILE A 347 -4.90 31.34 0.72
CA ILE A 347 -4.46 30.80 -0.58
C ILE A 347 -4.33 31.97 -1.55
N SER A 348 -3.15 32.16 -2.13
CA SER A 348 -2.91 33.14 -3.19
C SER A 348 -2.98 32.45 -4.55
N GLY A 349 -4.11 32.61 -5.26
CA GLY A 349 -4.32 32.04 -6.60
C GLY A 349 -5.26 30.83 -6.63
N PRO A 350 -5.18 30.00 -7.70
CA PRO A 350 -6.01 28.81 -7.86
C PRO A 350 -5.83 27.79 -6.74
N ILE A 351 -6.92 27.23 -6.21
CA ILE A 351 -6.89 26.22 -5.14
C ILE A 351 -6.06 25.00 -5.57
N LYS A 352 -6.20 24.56 -6.83
CA LYS A 352 -5.44 23.43 -7.38
C LYS A 352 -3.93 23.66 -7.44
N ALA A 353 -3.46 24.90 -7.46
CA ALA A 353 -2.02 25.21 -7.52
C ALA A 353 -1.34 25.11 -6.15
N ASP A 354 -2.09 25.21 -5.05
CA ASP A 354 -1.58 25.09 -3.69
C ASP A 354 -1.66 23.63 -3.22
N GLU A 355 -0.59 22.86 -3.44
CA GLU A 355 -0.53 21.46 -3.03
C GLU A 355 -0.47 21.29 -1.49
N HIS A 356 0.07 22.26 -0.75
CA HIS A 356 0.06 22.25 0.72
C HIS A 356 -1.38 22.30 1.26
N PHE A 357 -2.25 23.07 0.62
CA PHE A 357 -3.68 23.10 0.94
C PHE A 357 -4.34 21.74 0.67
N ILE A 358 -4.02 21.10 -0.45
CA ILE A 358 -4.55 19.76 -0.78
C ILE A 358 -4.12 18.73 0.26
N VAL A 359 -2.84 18.74 0.67
CA VAL A 359 -2.31 17.89 1.74
C VAL A 359 -3.03 18.16 3.07
N TRP A 360 -3.33 19.42 3.38
CA TRP A 360 -4.08 19.79 4.59
C TRP A 360 -5.51 19.22 4.59
N MET A 361 -6.24 19.41 3.49
CA MET A 361 -7.64 18.99 3.34
C MET A 361 -7.86 17.48 3.50
N ARG A 362 -6.81 16.67 3.32
CA ARG A 362 -6.81 15.24 3.62
C ARG A 362 -6.65 15.00 5.13
N THR A 363 -7.75 15.05 5.86
CA THR A 363 -7.80 14.94 7.33
C THR A 363 -7.07 13.71 7.89
N ALA A 364 -6.32 13.89 8.97
CA ALA A 364 -5.66 12.81 9.69
C ALA A 364 -6.63 12.01 10.58
N ALA A 365 -6.30 10.72 10.80
CA ALA A 365 -7.13 9.80 11.59
C ALA A 365 -6.91 9.92 13.11
N LEU A 366 -5.77 10.47 13.54
CA LEU A 366 -5.35 10.60 14.93
C LEU A 366 -5.13 12.07 15.30
N ARG A 367 -5.13 12.37 16.61
CA ARG A 367 -4.86 13.72 17.14
C ARG A 367 -3.41 14.20 16.94
N ASN A 368 -2.51 13.26 16.72
CA ASN A 368 -1.10 13.50 16.50
C ASN A 368 -0.80 13.00 15.09
N PHE A 369 -0.38 13.90 14.21
CA PHE A 369 -0.19 13.57 12.81
C PHE A 369 0.90 14.40 12.17
N ARG A 370 1.41 13.89 11.06
CA ARG A 370 2.40 14.54 10.20
C ARG A 370 1.76 14.90 8.87
N LYS A 371 2.23 15.99 8.28
CA LYS A 371 1.85 16.42 6.93
C LYS A 371 3.11 16.75 6.16
N LEU A 372 3.15 16.30 4.91
CA LEU A 372 4.30 16.51 4.03
C LEU A 372 4.34 17.98 3.62
N LEU A 373 5.49 18.61 3.81
CA LEU A 373 5.76 19.97 3.34
C LEU A 373 6.53 19.94 2.01
N GLY A 374 7.48 19.01 1.87
CA GLY A 374 8.28 18.88 0.66
C GLY A 374 9.32 17.77 0.77
N ARG A 375 10.10 17.62 -0.28
CA ARG A 375 11.22 16.68 -0.38
C ARG A 375 12.52 17.39 -0.68
N ILE A 376 13.62 16.78 -0.27
CA ILE A 376 14.97 17.23 -0.51
C ILE A 376 15.65 16.12 -1.30
N ASP A 377 16.02 16.42 -2.54
CA ASP A 377 16.67 15.47 -3.46
C ASP A 377 18.20 15.50 -3.31
N ALA A 378 18.68 15.48 -2.05
CA ALA A 378 20.09 15.45 -1.72
C ALA A 378 20.34 14.60 -0.48
N ASP A 379 21.43 13.84 -0.50
CA ASP A 379 21.87 13.04 0.63
C ASP A 379 22.36 13.94 1.77
N ILE A 380 22.05 13.56 3.01
CA ILE A 380 22.47 14.31 4.19
C ILE A 380 23.42 13.45 5.04
N PRO A 381 24.67 13.88 5.28
CA PRO A 381 25.64 13.08 6.02
C PRO A 381 25.27 12.96 7.51
N ALA A 382 25.73 11.87 8.13
CA ALA A 382 25.60 11.69 9.58
C ALA A 382 26.33 12.81 10.33
N GLY A 383 25.74 13.31 11.41
CA GLY A 383 26.28 14.40 12.21
C GLY A 383 26.13 15.80 11.60
N ALA A 384 25.51 15.92 10.41
CA ALA A 384 25.22 17.23 9.83
C ALA A 384 24.25 18.03 10.72
N SER A 385 24.50 19.35 10.79
CA SER A 385 23.61 20.30 11.46
C SER A 385 22.74 21.00 10.43
N ILE A 386 21.44 20.72 10.48
CA ILE A 386 20.45 21.36 9.64
C ILE A 386 19.84 22.51 10.43
N THR A 387 19.95 23.71 9.89
CA THR A 387 19.36 24.91 10.48
C THR A 387 18.06 25.21 9.74
N ILE A 388 16.98 25.37 10.50
CA ILE A 388 15.64 25.60 9.96
C ILE A 388 15.13 26.93 10.50
N ASP A 389 14.95 27.89 9.59
CA ASP A 389 14.35 29.19 9.90
C ASP A 389 12.83 29.08 9.75
N ILE A 390 12.12 29.35 10.84
CA ILE A 390 10.69 29.11 10.98
C ILE A 390 9.98 30.44 11.20
N GLN A 391 8.91 30.68 10.44
CA GLN A 391 7.93 31.72 10.75
C GLN A 391 6.74 31.06 11.45
N ASN A 392 6.71 31.15 12.77
CA ASN A 392 5.68 30.60 13.62
C ASN A 392 4.44 31.51 13.61
N ARG A 393 3.41 31.14 12.85
CA ARG A 393 2.15 31.90 12.66
C ARG A 393 0.92 31.15 13.15
N TYR A 394 0.96 29.82 13.14
CA TYR A 394 -0.18 28.97 13.45
C TYR A 394 -0.34 28.83 14.97
N ASN A 395 -1.45 29.32 15.52
CA ASN A 395 -1.68 29.31 16.96
C ASN A 395 -2.08 27.91 17.47
N THR A 396 -1.14 27.24 18.15
CA THR A 396 -1.42 25.96 18.82
C THR A 396 -1.57 26.08 20.33
N TYR A 397 -1.19 27.22 20.93
CA TYR A 397 -1.19 27.40 22.38
C TYR A 397 -2.61 27.48 22.95
N ALA A 398 -3.56 28.02 22.18
CA ALA A 398 -4.98 28.12 22.56
C ALA A 398 -5.61 26.77 22.95
N PHE A 399 -5.14 25.67 22.36
CA PHE A 399 -5.61 24.31 22.64
C PHE A 399 -4.52 23.40 23.21
N GLY A 400 -3.38 23.95 23.62
CA GLY A 400 -2.25 23.20 24.17
C GLY A 400 -1.63 22.20 23.19
N GLY A 401 -1.64 22.51 21.89
CA GLY A 401 -0.98 21.74 20.86
C GLY A 401 0.51 22.03 20.75
N LYS A 402 1.28 21.02 20.34
CA LYS A 402 2.73 21.11 20.14
C LYS A 402 3.07 21.01 18.67
N LYS A 403 4.18 21.61 18.25
CA LYS A 403 4.62 21.62 16.87
C LYS A 403 6.06 21.16 16.74
N LYS A 404 6.29 20.24 15.81
CA LYS A 404 7.63 19.78 15.48
C LYS A 404 7.87 19.85 13.98
N VAL A 405 9.11 20.08 13.63
CA VAL A 405 9.61 19.83 12.28
C VAL A 405 10.29 18.46 12.29
N VAL A 406 10.02 17.64 11.27
CA VAL A 406 10.50 16.26 11.18
C VAL A 406 11.11 16.03 9.80
N LEU A 407 12.36 15.62 9.77
CA LEU A 407 13.05 15.11 8.59
C LEU A 407 13.08 13.59 8.67
N SER A 408 12.66 12.93 7.60
CA SER A 408 12.55 11.48 7.56
C SER A 408 12.83 10.94 6.17
N THR A 409 13.61 9.86 6.09
CA THR A 409 13.72 9.04 4.89
C THR A 409 12.52 8.10 4.78
N ALA A 410 12.12 7.68 3.58
CA ALA A 410 11.07 6.67 3.43
C ALA A 410 11.65 5.29 3.11
N SER A 411 11.10 4.25 3.73
CA SER A 411 11.22 2.88 3.27
C SER A 411 10.01 2.50 2.41
N TRP A 412 10.02 1.31 1.80
CA TRP A 412 8.84 0.73 1.13
C TRP A 412 7.60 0.69 2.03
N LEU A 413 7.79 0.50 3.34
CA LEU A 413 6.70 0.43 4.31
C LEU A 413 6.32 1.82 4.87
N GLY A 414 7.00 2.88 4.43
CA GLY A 414 6.84 4.25 4.91
C GLY A 414 7.92 4.65 5.94
N GLY A 415 7.51 5.47 6.92
CA GLY A 415 8.38 6.01 7.96
C GLY A 415 8.76 5.01 9.06
N ALA A 416 9.50 5.47 10.06
CA ALA A 416 10.00 4.60 11.13
C ALA A 416 8.84 4.17 12.06
N ASN A 417 8.42 2.91 11.96
CA ASN A 417 7.41 2.36 12.86
C ASN A 417 7.68 0.88 13.22
N PRO A 418 8.12 0.58 14.46
CA PRO A 418 8.40 -0.78 14.88
C PRO A 418 7.15 -1.62 15.16
N PHE A 419 5.95 -1.02 15.23
CA PHE A 419 4.72 -1.69 15.64
C PHE A 419 4.42 -2.94 14.82
N LEU A 420 4.52 -2.86 13.49
CA LEU A 420 4.20 -3.99 12.62
C LEU A 420 5.16 -5.16 12.86
N GLY A 421 6.45 -4.87 13.03
CA GLY A 421 7.45 -5.88 13.37
C GLY A 421 7.14 -6.55 14.71
N ILE A 422 6.89 -5.75 15.75
CA ILE A 422 6.53 -6.26 17.10
C ILE A 422 5.24 -7.09 17.05
N ALA A 423 4.23 -6.66 16.30
CA ALA A 423 2.97 -7.38 16.16
C ALA A 423 3.19 -8.76 15.51
N TYR A 424 3.98 -8.84 14.43
CA TYR A 424 4.33 -10.11 13.80
C TYR A 424 5.12 -11.04 14.74
N PHE A 425 6.05 -10.50 15.52
CA PHE A 425 6.73 -11.26 16.56
C PHE A 425 5.76 -11.78 17.64
N GLY A 426 4.80 -10.96 18.06
CA GLY A 426 3.78 -11.36 19.04
C GLY A 426 2.93 -12.53 18.52
N VAL A 427 2.45 -12.44 17.28
CA VAL A 427 1.64 -13.51 16.63
C VAL A 427 2.49 -14.76 16.39
N GLY A 428 3.73 -14.59 15.93
CA GLY A 428 4.67 -15.70 15.72
C GLY A 428 5.00 -16.44 17.03
N GLY A 429 5.29 -15.68 18.09
CA GLY A 429 5.56 -16.25 19.42
C GLY A 429 4.35 -16.95 20.02
N ALA A 430 3.17 -16.35 19.93
CA ALA A 430 1.93 -16.95 20.42
C ALA A 430 1.60 -18.27 19.68
N SER A 431 1.76 -18.31 18.36
CA SER A 431 1.51 -19.52 17.57
C SER A 431 2.47 -20.66 17.89
N LEU A 432 3.78 -20.38 18.06
CA LEU A 432 4.74 -21.40 18.51
C LEU A 432 4.44 -21.91 19.93
N ALA A 433 4.05 -21.01 20.84
CA ALA A 433 3.67 -21.39 22.20
C ALA A 433 2.43 -22.30 22.20
N CYS A 434 1.41 -21.98 21.38
CA CYS A 434 0.24 -22.84 21.20
C CYS A 434 0.59 -24.19 20.57
N ALA A 435 1.49 -24.22 19.57
CA ALA A 435 1.96 -25.47 18.97
C ALA A 435 2.64 -26.37 20.01
N LEU A 436 3.53 -25.79 20.84
CA LEU A 436 4.20 -26.51 21.92
C LEU A 436 3.20 -27.01 22.98
N ALA A 437 2.24 -26.17 23.38
CA ALA A 437 1.21 -26.56 24.33
C ALA A 437 0.38 -27.75 23.81
N PHE A 438 -0.01 -27.73 22.53
CA PHE A 438 -0.68 -28.87 21.93
C PHE A 438 0.22 -30.10 21.90
N LEU A 439 1.49 -29.99 21.52
CA LEU A 439 2.42 -31.13 21.56
C LEU A 439 2.53 -31.75 22.96
N VAL A 440 2.64 -30.91 24.00
CA VAL A 440 2.68 -31.36 25.40
C VAL A 440 1.36 -32.04 25.80
N LEU A 441 0.22 -31.48 25.42
CA LEU A 441 -1.10 -32.07 25.70
C LEU A 441 -1.29 -33.42 24.99
N THR A 442 -0.81 -33.59 23.74
CA THR A 442 -0.85 -34.89 23.06
C THR A 442 -0.02 -35.94 23.80
N TRP A 443 1.08 -35.50 24.39
CA TRP A 443 2.01 -36.38 25.08
C TRP A 443 1.50 -36.77 26.48
N LEU A 444 0.98 -35.80 27.24
CA LEU A 444 0.46 -36.03 28.60
C LEU A 444 -0.93 -36.68 28.61
N SER A 445 -1.74 -36.46 27.58
CA SER A 445 -3.14 -36.94 27.53
C SER A 445 -3.50 -37.41 26.12
N PRO A 446 -2.91 -38.53 25.64
CA PRO A 446 -3.22 -39.07 24.33
C PRO A 446 -4.68 -39.54 24.27
N ARG A 447 -5.45 -38.99 23.34
CA ARG A 447 -6.83 -39.43 23.05
C ARG A 447 -6.90 -40.02 21.64
N GLN A 448 -7.58 -41.15 21.51
CA GLN A 448 -7.84 -41.74 20.20
C GLN A 448 -8.87 -40.91 19.42
N ALA A 449 -8.53 -40.56 18.17
CA ALA A 449 -9.41 -39.80 17.30
C ALA A 449 -10.65 -40.64 16.92
N GLY A 450 -11.84 -40.03 17.02
CA GLY A 450 -13.10 -40.70 16.66
C GLY A 450 -13.53 -41.83 17.60
N ASP A 451 -13.05 -41.85 18.85
CA ASP A 451 -13.42 -42.88 19.82
C ASP A 451 -14.92 -42.80 20.20
N ASN A 452 -15.65 -43.87 19.84
CA ASN A 452 -17.08 -44.01 20.10
C ASN A 452 -17.42 -44.09 21.60
N SER A 453 -16.47 -44.46 22.47
CA SER A 453 -16.67 -44.48 23.93
C SER A 453 -16.91 -43.07 24.50
N GLN A 454 -16.45 -42.04 23.78
CA GLN A 454 -16.58 -40.65 24.21
C GLN A 454 -17.90 -40.00 23.79
N LEU A 455 -18.72 -40.68 22.99
CA LEU A 455 -20.04 -40.22 22.59
C LEU A 455 -20.95 -40.15 23.83
N SER A 456 -21.66 -39.05 24.01
CA SER A 456 -22.42 -38.78 25.23
C SER A 456 -23.42 -39.88 25.58
N TRP A 457 -24.03 -40.52 24.58
CA TRP A 457 -24.98 -41.61 24.74
C TRP A 457 -24.35 -42.98 25.01
N ASN A 458 -23.03 -43.14 24.80
CA ASN A 458 -22.30 -44.35 25.13
C ASN A 458 -21.67 -44.29 26.53
N LYS A 459 -21.57 -43.09 27.14
CA LYS A 459 -21.11 -42.90 28.53
C LYS A 459 -22.18 -43.22 29.59
N ASN A 460 -23.45 -43.27 29.18
CA ASN A 460 -24.60 -43.50 30.06
C ASN A 460 -25.22 -44.91 29.90
N LYS A 461 -24.50 -45.84 29.27
CA LYS A 461 -24.80 -47.28 29.26
C LYS A 461 -23.79 -47.98 30.16
#